data_AF-A0A2G6LJP2-F1
#
_entry.id   AF-A0A2G6LJP2-F1
#
_cell.length_a   1.000
_cell.length_b   1.000
_cell.length_c   1.000
_cell.angle_alpha   90.00
_cell.angle_beta   90.00
_cell.angle_gamma   90.00
#
_symmetry.space_group_name_H-M   'P 1'
#
loop_
_entity.id
_entity.type
_entity.pdbx_description
1 polymer ?
#
loop_
_entity_poly.entity_id
_entity_poly.type
_entity_poly.pdbx_seq_one_letter_code
_entity_poly.pdbx_strand_id
1 'polypeptide(L)'
;MKLEEVEALFNQCEQDLKRFESIKEEIKQIEANHQQLSDYYENQYLKDMDNPKYKQLPFGCLSEDGIWNVLTSLDIERVNLIKLLVNNMKS
;
A
#
# COMPACT_ATOMS: atom_id res chain seq x y z
N MET A 1 -17.10 -33.58 6.53
CA MET A 1 -17.96 -32.40 6.33
C MET A 1 -19.34 -32.84 5.95
N LYS A 2 -20.36 -32.17 6.50
CA LYS A 2 -21.74 -32.24 6.03
C LYS A 2 -21.96 -31.26 4.87
N LEU A 3 -23.04 -31.43 4.10
CA LEU A 3 -23.31 -30.61 2.92
C LEU A 3 -23.43 -29.12 3.26
N GLU A 4 -24.04 -28.80 4.40
CA GLU A 4 -24.20 -27.43 4.88
C GLU A 4 -22.86 -26.74 5.19
N GLU A 5 -21.87 -27.50 5.68
CA GLU A 5 -20.53 -26.99 5.94
C GLU A 5 -19.78 -26.71 4.64
N VAL A 6 -19.98 -27.55 3.62
CA VAL A 6 -19.39 -27.35 2.28
C VAL A 6 -20.02 -26.14 1.60
N GLU A 7 -21.35 -25.98 1.68
CA GLU A 7 -22.07 -24.84 1.14
C GLU A 7 -21.59 -23.53 1.79
N ALA A 8 -21.38 -23.52 3.11
CA ALA A 8 -20.82 -22.36 3.80
C ALA A 8 -19.41 -22.02 3.31
N LEU A 9 -18.53 -23.02 3.14
CA LEU A 9 -17.18 -22.83 2.60
C LEU A 9 -17.20 -22.32 1.16
N PHE A 10 -18.08 -22.87 0.31
CA PHE A 10 -18.24 -22.44 -1.07
C PHE A 10 -18.62 -20.96 -1.14
N ASN A 11 -19.66 -20.55 -0.40
CA ASN A 11 -20.10 -19.16 -0.34
C ASN A 11 -19.00 -18.24 0.20
N GLN A 12 -18.21 -18.69 1.17
CA GLN A 12 -17.05 -17.94 1.66
C GLN A 12 -16.00 -17.75 0.58
N CYS A 13 -15.65 -18.80 -0.17
CA CYS A 13 -14.70 -18.71 -1.28
C CYS A 13 -15.17 -17.72 -2.37
N GLU A 14 -16.47 -17.66 -2.67
CA GLU A 14 -17.00 -16.65 -3.60
C GLU A 14 -16.84 -15.21 -3.07
N GLN A 15 -17.01 -15.00 -1.77
CA GLN A 15 -16.78 -13.71 -1.14
C GLN A 15 -15.29 -13.34 -1.12
N ASP A 16 -14.42 -14.31 -0.83
CA ASP A 16 -12.98 -14.12 -0.83
C ASP A 16 -12.48 -13.77 -2.24
N LEU A 17 -13.02 -14.40 -3.29
CA LEU A 17 -12.71 -14.05 -4.67
C LEU A 17 -13.02 -12.59 -4.99
N LYS A 18 -14.22 -12.12 -4.65
CA LYS A 18 -14.61 -10.71 -4.83
C LYS A 18 -13.71 -9.77 -4.05
N ARG A 19 -13.29 -10.17 -2.84
CA ARG A 19 -12.34 -9.40 -2.03
C ARG A 19 -10.97 -9.30 -2.71
N PHE A 20 -10.46 -10.38 -3.29
CA PHE A 20 -9.20 -10.34 -4.05
C PHE A 20 -9.27 -9.41 -5.25
N GLU A 21 -10.40 -9.36 -5.96
CA GLU A 21 -10.62 -8.42 -7.06
C GLU A 21 -10.58 -6.97 -6.59
N SER A 22 -11.20 -6.64 -5.45
CA SER A 22 -11.13 -5.30 -4.86
C SER A 22 -9.70 -4.93 -4.43
N ILE A 23 -9.00 -5.84 -3.73
CA ILE A 23 -7.61 -5.63 -3.30
C ILE A 23 -6.71 -5.32 -4.50
N LYS A 24 -6.92 -5.98 -5.65
CA LYS A 24 -6.16 -5.71 -6.87
C LYS A 24 -6.30 -4.25 -7.33
N GLU A 25 -7.49 -3.68 -7.27
CA GLU A 25 -7.70 -2.28 -7.65
C GLU A 25 -7.14 -1.32 -6.60
N GLU A 26 -7.24 -1.65 -5.31
CA GLU A 26 -6.62 -0.89 -4.22
C GLU A 26 -5.09 -0.83 -4.38
N ILE A 27 -4.44 -1.94 -4.73
CA ILE A 27 -3.00 -1.99 -4.99
C ILE A 27 -2.61 -1.01 -6.10
N LYS A 28 -3.36 -0.93 -7.20
CA LYS A 28 -3.07 0.05 -8.26
C LYS A 28 -3.12 1.48 -7.75
N GLN A 29 -4.08 1.80 -6.90
CA GLN A 29 -4.18 3.14 -6.32
C GLN A 29 -3.03 3.43 -5.34
N ILE A 30 -2.61 2.43 -4.55
CA ILE A 30 -1.44 2.53 -3.68
C ILE A 30 -0.18 2.82 -4.49
N GLU A 31 0.02 2.12 -5.62
CA GLU A 31 1.15 2.34 -6.53
C GLU A 31 1.13 3.75 -7.15
N ALA A 32 -0.03 4.23 -7.57
CA ALA A 32 -0.16 5.59 -8.08
C ALA A 32 0.19 6.65 -7.02
N ASN A 33 -0.28 6.47 -5.78
CA ASN A 33 0.02 7.36 -4.67
C ASN A 33 1.52 7.33 -4.31
N HIS A 34 2.12 6.13 -4.30
CA HIS A 34 3.54 5.93 -4.07
C HIS A 34 4.36 6.70 -5.09
N GLN A 35 4.05 6.55 -6.39
CA GLN A 35 4.78 7.25 -7.46
C GLN A 35 4.68 8.77 -7.30
N GLN A 36 3.47 9.31 -7.08
CA GLN A 36 3.28 10.75 -6.91
C GLN A 36 4.04 11.30 -5.70
N LEU A 37 4.08 10.55 -4.60
CA LEU A 37 4.80 10.95 -3.40
C LEU A 37 6.32 10.88 -3.58
N SER A 38 6.82 9.85 -4.29
CA SER A 38 8.24 9.75 -4.68
C SER A 38 8.65 10.92 -5.57
N ASP A 39 7.84 11.22 -6.60
CA ASP A 39 8.09 12.33 -7.52
C ASP A 39 8.16 13.67 -6.77
N TYR A 40 7.27 13.88 -5.79
CA TYR A 40 7.31 15.05 -4.93
C TYR A 40 8.60 15.09 -4.10
N TYR A 41 8.96 13.98 -3.47
CA TYR A 41 10.14 13.88 -2.61
C TYR A 41 11.44 14.17 -3.36
N GLU A 42 11.54 13.69 -4.60
CA GLU A 42 12.72 13.87 -5.44
C GLU A 42 12.84 15.29 -6.01
N ASN A 43 11.72 15.91 -6.39
CA ASN A 43 11.74 17.12 -7.23
C ASN A 43 11.37 18.44 -6.53
N GLN A 44 10.59 18.37 -5.45
CA GLN A 44 9.95 19.54 -4.84
C GLN A 44 10.13 19.64 -3.31
N TYR A 45 10.31 18.52 -2.61
CA TYR A 45 10.40 18.49 -1.14
C TYR A 45 11.40 19.49 -0.56
N LEU A 46 12.65 19.51 -1.03
CA LEU A 46 13.68 20.43 -0.49
C LEU A 46 13.30 21.91 -0.65
N LYS A 47 12.65 22.26 -1.77
CA LYS A 47 12.19 23.64 -2.02
C LYS A 47 11.09 24.05 -1.05
N ASP A 48 10.17 23.13 -0.75
CA ASP A 48 9.07 23.40 0.17
C ASP A 48 9.54 23.38 1.63
N MET A 49 10.48 22.52 1.98
CA MET A 49 11.10 22.44 3.31
C MET A 49 11.83 23.74 3.68
N ASP A 50 12.55 24.35 2.72
CA ASP A 50 13.23 25.63 2.94
C ASP A 50 12.29 26.84 2.87
N ASN A 51 11.06 26.66 2.39
CA ASN A 51 10.12 27.76 2.17
C ASN A 51 9.60 28.34 3.49
N PRO A 52 9.82 29.64 3.78
CA PRO A 52 9.33 30.29 5.00
C PRO A 52 7.82 30.20 5.20
N LYS A 53 7.04 30.09 4.11
CA LYS A 53 5.59 29.91 4.14
C LYS A 53 5.17 28.63 4.87
N TYR A 54 5.98 27.58 4.78
CA TYR A 54 5.65 26.26 5.30
C TYR A 54 6.35 25.94 6.64
N LYS A 55 7.35 26.74 7.05
CA LYS A 55 8.11 26.54 8.30
C LYS A 55 7.30 26.51 9.59
N GLN A 56 6.10 27.10 9.62
CA GLN A 56 5.24 27.12 10.80
C GLN A 56 4.02 26.18 10.70
N LEU A 57 3.90 25.44 9.60
CA LEU A 57 2.77 24.55 9.37
C LEU A 57 3.16 23.10 9.69
N PRO A 58 2.34 22.35 10.44
CA PRO A 58 2.67 21.00 10.89
C PRO A 58 2.43 19.95 9.80
N PHE A 59 3.06 20.11 8.64
CA PHE A 59 2.95 19.16 7.55
C PHE A 59 3.85 17.94 7.82
N GLY A 60 3.25 16.78 8.06
CA GLY A 60 3.99 15.53 8.28
C GLY A 60 4.89 15.14 7.09
N CYS A 61 4.50 15.51 5.87
CA CYS A 61 5.31 15.29 4.66
C CYS A 61 6.57 16.17 4.58
N LEU A 62 6.67 17.25 5.38
CA LEU A 62 7.87 18.09 5.48
C LEU A 62 8.75 17.75 6.70
N SER A 63 8.40 16.69 7.44
CA SER A 63 9.34 16.15 8.43
C SER A 63 10.57 15.55 7.73
N GLU A 64 11.69 15.49 8.45
CA GLU A 64 13.00 15.04 7.94
C GLU A 64 12.89 13.66 7.27
N ASP A 65 12.27 12.70 7.97
CA ASP A 65 12.19 11.31 7.49
C ASP A 65 10.76 10.86 7.12
N GLY A 66 9.75 11.74 7.18
CA GLY A 66 8.35 11.33 7.08
C GLY A 66 8.01 10.60 5.78
N ILE A 67 8.34 11.22 4.65
CA ILE A 67 8.08 10.62 3.33
C ILE A 67 8.95 9.38 3.14
N TRP A 68 10.24 9.47 3.47
CA TRP A 68 11.17 8.36 3.31
C TRP A 68 10.72 7.11 4.07
N ASN A 69 10.27 7.27 5.32
CA ASN A 69 9.75 6.17 6.14
C ASN A 69 8.52 5.51 5.52
N VAL A 70 7.60 6.30 4.97
CA VAL A 70 6.38 5.79 4.33
C VAL A 70 6.72 5.02 3.05
N LEU A 71 7.51 5.60 2.15
CA LEU A 71 7.91 4.96 0.89
C LEU A 71 8.67 3.66 1.16
N THR A 72 9.64 3.68 2.07
CA THR A 72 10.42 2.49 2.43
C THR A 72 9.54 1.40 3.04
N SER A 73 8.57 1.77 3.90
CA SER A 73 7.65 0.81 4.50
C SER A 73 6.71 0.18 3.47
N LEU A 74 6.25 0.97 2.49
CA LEU A 74 5.46 0.45 1.36
C LEU A 74 6.27 -0.53 0.51
N ASP A 75 7.53 -0.24 0.22
CA ASP A 75 8.42 -1.16 -0.51
C ASP A 75 8.66 -2.48 0.25
N ILE A 76 8.89 -2.41 1.56
CA ILE A 76 9.03 -3.60 2.40
C ILE A 76 7.76 -4.45 2.35
N GLU A 77 6.59 -3.83 2.50
CA GLU A 77 5.33 -4.56 2.52
C GLU A 77 4.98 -5.15 1.15
N ARG A 78 5.32 -4.46 0.06
CA ARG A 78 5.21 -5.00 -1.30
C ARG A 78 6.01 -6.29 -1.44
N VAL A 79 7.26 -6.31 -0.97
CA VAL A 79 8.10 -7.51 -1.00
C VAL A 79 7.51 -8.63 -0.14
N ASN A 80 6.98 -8.31 1.05
CA ASN A 80 6.34 -9.29 1.93
C ASN A 80 5.11 -9.92 1.28
N LEU A 81 4.26 -9.10 0.64
CA LEU A 81 3.09 -9.58 -0.09
C LEU A 81 3.47 -10.52 -1.24
N ILE A 82 4.47 -10.16 -2.05
CA ILE A 82 4.95 -11.02 -3.14
C ILE A 82 5.47 -12.35 -2.58
N LYS A 83 6.27 -12.33 -1.51
CA LYS A 83 6.76 -13.55 -0.85
C LYS A 83 5.61 -14.42 -0.36
N LEU A 84 4.59 -13.81 0.26
CA LEU A 84 3.41 -14.52 0.73
C LEU A 84 2.71 -15.22 -0.44
N LEU A 85 2.44 -14.51 -1.53
CA LEU A 85 1.78 -15.08 -2.71
C LEU A 85 2.59 -16.21 -3.34
N VAL A 86 3.90 -16.01 -3.55
CA VAL A 86 4.78 -17.03 -4.13
C VAL A 86 4.87 -18.29 -3.28
N ASN A 87 4.96 -18.15 -1.95
CA ASN A 87 5.03 -19.29 -1.05
C ASN A 87 3.71 -20.09 -1.03
N ASN A 88 2.56 -19.42 -1.13
CA ASN A 88 1.26 -20.09 -1.15
C ASN A 88 0.91 -20.71 -2.51
N MET A 89 1.55 -20.27 -3.61
CA MET A 89 1.39 -20.89 -4.93
C MET A 89 2.13 -22.22 -5.11
N LYS A 90 3.07 -22.57 -4.21
CA LYS A 90 3.86 -23.81 -4.27
C LYS A 90 3.23 -25.00 -3.53
N SER A 91 1.93 -24.91 -3.25
CA SER A 91 1.12 -25.97 -2.62
C SER A 91 0.30 -26.69 -3.69
#